data_AF-B1TCM4-F1
#
_entry.id   AF-B1TCM4-F1
#
_cell.length_a   1.000
_cell.length_b   1.000
_cell.length_c   1.000
_cell.angle_alpha   90.00
_cell.angle_beta   90.00
_cell.angle_gamma   90.00
#
_symmetry.space_group_name_H-M   'P 1'
#
loop_
_entity.id
_entity.type
_entity.pdbx_description
1 polymer ?
#
loop_
_entity_poly.entity_id
_entity_poly.type
_entity_poly.pdbx_seq_one_letter_code
_entity_poly.pdbx_strand_id
1 'polypeptide(L)'
;MKLDPDVLYVDDGNLMTSAGTAAGLDCCLHVVRRRFGSDAANQIARRLVIPPHRQGGQAQYVPQPVAAHPRDARLAGLLDWVRAHLDDAHSVDSLAERVLMSRRTFTRHFRQATGMTVTAWLQAERLTRAQHLLETTGQSIDAIAQAAGYGSSVSLRQHFAGALGTSPSAYRREFRGAGPDAPR
;
A
#
# COMPACT_ATOMS: atom_id res chain seq x y z
N MET A 1 -20.72 -7.28 -23.96
CA MET A 1 -19.48 -7.36 -23.18
C MET A 1 -18.90 -5.95 -23.12
N LYS A 2 -19.08 -5.25 -22.00
CA LYS A 2 -18.56 -3.89 -21.80
C LYS A 2 -17.15 -4.01 -21.26
N LEU A 3 -16.16 -3.51 -21.99
CA LEU A 3 -14.79 -3.37 -21.53
C LEU A 3 -14.74 -2.29 -20.47
N ASP A 4 -14.40 -2.68 -19.25
CA ASP A 4 -14.12 -1.78 -18.14
C ASP A 4 -12.58 -1.70 -17.97
N PRO A 5 -11.96 -0.58 -18.35
CA PRO A 5 -10.51 -0.41 -18.28
C PRO A 5 -9.97 -0.28 -16.84
N ASP A 6 -10.81 -0.26 -15.81
CA ASP A 6 -10.41 -0.07 -14.42
C ASP A 6 -10.21 -1.38 -13.63
N VAL A 7 -10.33 -2.55 -14.29
CA VAL A 7 -10.28 -3.86 -13.64
C VAL A 7 -9.07 -4.67 -14.13
N LEU A 8 -8.09 -4.90 -13.24
CA LEU A 8 -6.84 -5.64 -13.56
C LEU A 8 -7.04 -7.17 -13.67
N TYR A 9 -8.00 -7.70 -12.91
CA TYR A 9 -8.46 -9.08 -13.00
C TYR A 9 -9.88 -9.18 -12.45
N VAL A 10 -10.67 -10.11 -12.99
CA VAL A 10 -12.00 -10.46 -12.47
C VAL A 10 -11.88 -11.82 -11.79
N ASP A 11 -12.28 -11.89 -10.53
CA ASP A 11 -12.34 -13.12 -9.73
C ASP A 11 -13.81 -13.43 -9.43
N ASP A 12 -14.33 -14.51 -10.02
CA ASP A 12 -15.68 -15.02 -9.77
C ASP A 12 -15.66 -16.35 -9.01
N GLY A 13 -14.74 -16.47 -8.03
CA GLY A 13 -14.67 -17.56 -7.07
C GLY A 13 -14.15 -18.90 -7.61
N ASN A 14 -14.39 -19.20 -8.89
CA ASN A 14 -13.97 -20.44 -9.56
C ASN A 14 -13.19 -20.18 -10.87
N LEU A 15 -13.05 -18.93 -11.27
CA LEU A 15 -12.29 -18.53 -12.46
C LEU A 15 -11.70 -17.12 -12.26
N MET A 16 -10.37 -17.02 -12.34
CA MET A 16 -9.67 -15.73 -12.44
C MET A 16 -9.18 -15.53 -13.87
N THR A 17 -9.44 -14.34 -14.42
CA THR A 17 -8.92 -13.94 -15.73
C THR A 17 -8.12 -12.64 -15.57
N SER A 18 -6.94 -12.59 -16.19
CA SER A 18 -6.03 -11.44 -16.12
C SER A 18 -5.62 -11.01 -17.53
N ALA A 19 -5.50 -9.71 -17.76
CA ALA A 19 -5.05 -9.14 -19.02
C ALA A 19 -3.60 -8.64 -18.89
N GLY A 20 -2.65 -9.57 -18.67
CA GLY A 20 -1.22 -9.29 -18.76
C GLY A 20 -0.35 -9.92 -17.66
N THR A 21 0.96 -10.02 -17.93
CA THR A 21 1.95 -10.74 -17.09
C THR A 21 2.07 -10.19 -15.66
N ALA A 22 1.89 -8.88 -15.47
CA ALA A 22 1.93 -8.25 -14.14
C ALA A 22 0.67 -8.56 -13.31
N ALA A 23 -0.51 -8.59 -13.94
CA ALA A 23 -1.77 -8.92 -13.29
C ALA A 23 -1.82 -10.39 -12.83
N GLY A 24 -1.15 -11.29 -13.56
CA GLY A 24 -0.96 -12.68 -13.14
C GLY A 24 -0.14 -12.81 -11.85
N LEU A 25 0.90 -11.99 -11.67
CA LEU A 25 1.73 -12.02 -10.46
C LEU A 25 1.02 -11.42 -9.25
N ASP A 26 0.26 -10.34 -9.43
CA ASP A 26 -0.58 -9.75 -8.39
C ASP A 26 -1.69 -10.73 -7.95
N CYS A 27 -2.28 -11.46 -8.89
CA CYS A 27 -3.21 -12.56 -8.63
C CYS A 27 -2.55 -13.68 -7.80
N CYS A 28 -1.35 -14.14 -8.17
CA CYS A 28 -0.62 -15.15 -7.40
C CYS A 28 -0.29 -14.66 -5.98
N LEU A 29 0.13 -13.40 -5.82
CA LEU A 29 0.41 -12.80 -4.50
C LEU A 29 -0.87 -12.67 -3.67
N HIS A 30 -2.00 -12.33 -4.29
CA HIS A 30 -3.30 -12.27 -3.62
C HIS A 30 -3.73 -13.65 -3.11
N VAL A 31 -3.58 -14.70 -3.93
CA VAL A 31 -3.84 -16.10 -3.53
C VAL A 31 -2.95 -16.52 -2.37
N VAL A 32 -1.64 -16.22 -2.44
CA VAL A 32 -0.70 -16.51 -1.35
C VAL A 32 -1.08 -15.76 -0.08
N ARG A 33 -1.45 -14.48 -0.17
CA ARG A 33 -1.87 -13.66 0.98
C ARG A 33 -3.13 -14.24 1.62
N ARG A 34 -4.11 -14.66 0.82
CA ARG A 34 -5.35 -15.29 1.31
C ARG A 34 -5.08 -16.62 2.00
N ARG A 35 -4.11 -17.40 1.53
CA ARG A 35 -3.86 -18.77 2.01
C ARG A 35 -2.81 -18.90 3.11
N PHE A 36 -1.83 -18.00 3.14
CA PHE A 36 -0.63 -18.07 3.98
C PHE A 36 -0.32 -16.76 4.73
N GLY A 37 -1.15 -15.72 4.59
CA GLY A 37 -1.00 -14.45 5.31
C GLY A 37 -0.10 -13.44 4.61
N SER A 38 -0.14 -12.19 5.10
CA SER A 38 0.54 -11.03 4.51
C SER A 38 2.05 -11.11 4.62
N ASP A 39 2.62 -11.72 5.66
CA ASP A 39 4.08 -11.85 5.80
C ASP A 39 4.71 -12.77 4.74
N ALA A 40 4.06 -13.89 4.42
CA ALA A 40 4.51 -14.80 3.37
C ALA A 40 4.39 -14.14 1.99
N ALA A 41 3.27 -13.46 1.72
CA ALA A 41 3.08 -12.71 0.49
C ALA A 41 4.10 -11.56 0.35
N ASN A 42 4.39 -10.84 1.45
CA ASN A 42 5.37 -9.76 1.49
C ASN A 42 6.79 -10.27 1.25
N GLN A 43 7.17 -11.43 1.81
CA GLN A 43 8.48 -12.04 1.52
C GLN A 43 8.63 -12.42 0.05
N ILE A 44 7.59 -12.98 -0.56
CA ILE A 44 7.60 -13.36 -1.98
C ILE A 44 7.61 -12.11 -2.87
N ALA A 45 6.80 -11.10 -2.57
CA ALA A 45 6.77 -9.83 -3.28
C ALA A 45 8.13 -9.11 -3.25
N ARG A 46 8.82 -9.11 -2.09
CA ARG A 46 10.18 -8.57 -1.93
C ARG A 46 11.21 -9.29 -2.81
N ARG A 47 11.10 -10.62 -2.94
CA ARG A 47 11.99 -11.42 -3.82
C ARG A 47 11.71 -11.19 -5.31
N LEU A 48 10.48 -10.81 -5.65
CA LEU A 48 10.06 -10.52 -7.02
C LEU A 48 10.24 -9.05 -7.43
N VAL A 49 10.69 -8.18 -6.51
CA VAL A 49 10.74 -6.71 -6.72
C VAL A 49 9.36 -6.16 -7.13
N ILE A 50 8.29 -6.77 -6.61
CA ILE A 50 6.91 -6.33 -6.84
C ILE A 50 6.41 -5.68 -5.54
N PRO A 51 5.80 -4.48 -5.59
CA PRO A 51 5.17 -3.90 -4.41
C PRO A 51 4.06 -4.83 -3.89
N PRO A 52 3.95 -5.07 -2.58
CA PRO A 52 3.07 -6.12 -2.04
C PRO A 52 1.55 -5.90 -2.19
N HIS A 53 1.11 -4.80 -2.81
CA HIS A 53 -0.31 -4.56 -3.08
C HIS A 53 -0.48 -3.46 -4.13
N ARG A 54 -1.14 -3.75 -5.25
CA ARG A 54 -1.66 -2.75 -6.19
C ARG A 54 -3.18 -2.84 -6.18
N GLN A 55 -3.86 -1.72 -5.98
CA GLN A 55 -5.30 -1.61 -6.29
C GLN A 55 -5.48 -1.01 -7.68
N GLY A 56 -6.54 -1.44 -8.36
CA GLY A 56 -6.88 -1.05 -9.73
C GLY A 56 -6.79 0.47 -9.97
N GLY A 57 -6.24 0.84 -11.14
CA GLY A 57 -5.96 2.23 -11.54
C GLY A 57 -4.46 2.59 -11.56
N GLN A 58 -3.58 1.69 -11.11
CA GLN A 58 -2.14 1.91 -11.08
C GLN A 58 -1.50 1.39 -12.38
N ALA A 59 -1.27 2.30 -13.33
CA ALA A 59 -0.55 2.02 -14.57
C ALA A 59 0.75 1.25 -14.29
N GLN A 60 0.96 0.20 -15.09
CA GLN A 60 2.03 -0.79 -14.98
C GLN A 60 3.39 -0.14 -14.66
N TYR A 61 3.87 -0.33 -13.43
CA TYR A 61 5.23 0.05 -13.05
C TYR A 61 6.15 -1.18 -13.16
N VAL A 62 7.10 -1.10 -14.08
CA VAL A 62 8.29 -1.96 -14.10
C VAL A 62 9.34 -1.25 -13.23
N PRO A 63 9.86 -1.87 -12.16
CA PRO A 63 10.99 -1.32 -11.45
C PRO A 63 12.21 -1.37 -12.38
N GLN A 64 12.67 -0.20 -12.82
CA GLN A 64 14.02 -0.09 -13.32
C GLN A 64 14.95 -0.26 -12.09
N PRO A 65 16.02 -1.08 -12.17
CA PRO A 65 16.91 -1.30 -11.03
C PRO A 65 17.41 0.04 -10.51
N VAL A 66 17.05 0.37 -9.27
CA VAL A 66 17.46 1.61 -8.61
C VAL A 66 18.91 1.46 -8.15
N ALA A 67 19.86 1.72 -9.05
CA ALA A 67 21.22 2.12 -8.68
C ALA A 67 21.98 2.74 -9.87
N ALA A 68 22.09 4.08 -9.88
CA ALA A 68 23.20 4.78 -10.55
C ALA A 68 23.46 6.20 -9.97
N HIS A 69 22.45 6.91 -9.44
CA HIS A 69 22.61 8.29 -8.99
C HIS A 69 22.45 8.51 -7.47
N PRO A 70 23.27 9.37 -6.83
CA PRO A 70 23.14 9.72 -5.40
C PRO A 70 21.76 10.27 -4.99
N ARG A 71 21.01 10.84 -5.94
CA ARG A 71 19.65 11.34 -5.70
C ARG A 71 18.64 10.21 -5.49
N ASP A 72 18.85 9.07 -6.13
CA ASP A 72 17.98 7.90 -5.99
C ASP A 72 18.19 7.24 -4.64
N ALA A 73 19.44 7.14 -4.19
CA ALA A 73 19.78 6.65 -2.86
C ALA A 73 19.18 7.54 -1.74
N ARG A 74 19.24 8.87 -1.90
CA ARG A 74 18.59 9.81 -0.95
C ARG A 74 17.08 9.67 -0.92
N LEU A 75 16.45 9.49 -2.09
CA LEU A 75 15.01 9.27 -2.16
C LEU A 75 14.64 7.94 -1.51
N ALA A 76 15.36 6.85 -1.77
CA ALA A 76 15.12 5.56 -1.14
C ALA A 76 15.19 5.66 0.39
N GLY A 77 16.26 6.27 0.92
CA GLY A 77 16.39 6.52 2.36
C GLY A 77 15.28 7.40 2.94
N LEU A 78 14.78 8.38 2.17
CA LEU A 78 13.62 9.18 2.57
C LEU A 78 12.36 8.32 2.68
N LEU A 79 12.07 7.46 1.70
CA LEU A 79 10.87 6.61 1.71
C LEU A 79 10.87 5.68 2.93
N ASP A 80 12.02 5.07 3.24
CA ASP A 80 12.17 4.20 4.41
C ASP A 80 12.02 4.97 5.72
N TRP A 81 12.59 6.17 5.79
CA TRP A 81 12.41 7.05 6.96
C TRP A 81 10.94 7.42 7.17
N VAL A 82 10.23 7.82 6.11
CA VAL A 82 8.81 8.19 6.21
C VAL A 82 7.95 7.00 6.66
N ARG A 83 8.22 5.78 6.16
CA ARG A 83 7.51 4.57 6.60
C ARG A 83 7.67 4.30 8.10
N ALA A 84 8.84 4.60 8.65
CA ALA A 84 9.12 4.44 10.07
C ALA A 84 8.48 5.53 10.94
N HIS A 85 8.12 6.68 10.35
CA HIS A 85 7.60 7.86 11.05
C HIS A 85 6.26 8.33 10.46
N LEU A 86 5.38 7.41 10.05
CA LEU A 86 4.13 7.76 9.35
C LEU A 86 3.17 8.60 10.22
N ASP A 87 3.31 8.51 11.54
CA ASP A 87 2.60 9.26 12.57
C ASP A 87 2.96 10.75 12.59
N ASP A 88 4.11 11.14 12.03
CA ASP A 88 4.50 12.54 11.88
C ASP A 88 3.69 13.28 10.78
N ALA A 89 3.63 14.61 10.94
CA ALA A 89 3.06 15.48 9.92
C ALA A 89 4.03 15.68 8.74
N HIS A 90 3.80 14.93 7.66
CA HIS A 90 4.57 15.06 6.42
C HIS A 90 3.95 16.05 5.44
N SER A 91 4.69 17.08 5.06
CA SER A 91 4.36 17.99 3.95
C SER A 91 5.36 17.81 2.80
N VAL A 92 4.95 18.12 1.57
CA VAL A 92 5.85 18.06 0.40
C VAL A 92 7.11 18.92 0.62
N ASP A 93 6.95 20.07 1.26
CA ASP A 93 8.08 20.98 1.54
C ASP A 93 9.02 20.38 2.58
N SER A 94 8.49 19.82 3.69
CA SER A 94 9.32 19.16 4.72
C SER A 94 10.12 17.96 4.19
N LEU A 95 9.52 17.19 3.27
CA LEU A 95 10.16 16.04 2.65
C LEU A 95 11.22 16.48 1.63
N ALA A 96 10.96 17.55 0.89
CA ALA A 96 11.92 18.13 -0.06
C ALA A 96 13.16 18.68 0.66
N GLU A 97 12.96 19.38 1.78
CA GLU A 97 14.04 19.89 2.63
C GLU A 97 14.92 18.77 3.16
N ARG A 98 14.33 17.66 3.63
CA ARG A 98 15.06 16.50 4.16
C ARG A 98 16.04 15.88 3.16
N VAL A 99 15.75 15.96 1.85
CA VAL A 99 16.65 15.46 0.78
C VAL A 99 17.42 16.56 0.06
N LEU A 100 17.43 17.78 0.61
CA LEU A 100 18.14 18.95 0.08
C LEU A 100 17.71 19.29 -1.35
N MET A 101 16.40 19.27 -1.62
CA MET A 101 15.82 19.61 -2.92
C MET A 101 14.78 20.73 -2.79
N SER A 102 14.68 21.55 -3.83
CA SER A 102 13.50 22.41 -3.95
C SER A 102 12.23 21.58 -4.19
N ARG A 103 11.07 22.06 -3.73
CA ARG A 103 9.75 21.41 -3.89
C ARG A 103 9.50 20.92 -5.32
N ARG A 104 9.81 21.74 -6.32
CA ARG A 104 9.65 21.43 -7.75
C ARG A 104 10.51 20.25 -8.18
N THR A 105 11.78 20.26 -7.78
CA THR A 105 12.75 19.20 -8.12
C THR A 105 12.36 17.90 -7.44
N PHE A 106 12.02 17.97 -6.15
CA PHE A 106 11.57 16.84 -5.36
C PHE A 106 10.33 16.18 -5.96
N THR A 107 9.26 16.94 -6.19
CA THR A 107 7.99 16.39 -6.73
C THR A 107 8.20 15.70 -8.08
N ARG A 108 9.01 16.29 -8.97
CA ARG A 108 9.34 15.69 -10.26
C ARG A 108 10.14 14.40 -10.09
N HIS A 109 11.21 14.44 -9.29
CA HIS A 109 12.07 13.27 -9.02
C HIS A 109 11.29 12.13 -8.37
N PHE A 110 10.47 12.46 -7.37
CA PHE A 110 9.58 11.53 -6.68
C PHE A 110 8.63 10.84 -7.66
N ARG A 111 7.95 11.60 -8.52
CA ARG A 111 7.01 11.03 -9.50
C ARG A 111 7.73 10.18 -10.55
N GLN A 112 8.92 10.59 -10.99
CA GLN A 112 9.73 9.78 -11.92
C GLN A 112 10.15 8.45 -11.30
N ALA A 113 10.54 8.46 -10.02
CA ALA A 113 11.00 7.26 -9.33
C ALA A 113 9.85 6.33 -8.89
N THR A 114 8.76 6.89 -8.37
CA THR A 114 7.66 6.11 -7.75
C THR A 114 6.43 5.93 -8.65
N GLY A 115 6.35 6.67 -9.75
CA GLY A 115 5.18 6.69 -10.64
C GLY A 115 3.98 7.47 -10.10
N MET A 116 4.02 7.97 -8.87
CA MET A 116 2.86 8.59 -8.20
C MET A 116 3.20 9.93 -7.55
N THR A 117 2.17 10.65 -7.09
CA THR A 117 2.36 11.88 -6.32
C THR A 117 2.72 11.54 -4.87
N VAL A 118 3.43 12.45 -4.20
CA VAL A 118 3.82 12.30 -2.78
C VAL A 118 2.59 12.05 -1.90
N THR A 119 1.50 12.80 -2.11
CA THR A 119 0.27 12.65 -1.34
C THR A 119 -0.38 11.28 -1.56
N ALA A 120 -0.46 10.80 -2.80
CA ALA A 120 -1.03 9.48 -3.09
C ALA A 120 -0.18 8.37 -2.46
N TRP A 121 1.15 8.50 -2.53
CA TRP A 121 2.07 7.56 -1.90
C TRP A 121 1.90 7.52 -0.37
N LEU A 122 1.86 8.68 0.28
CA LEU A 122 1.63 8.76 1.73
C LEU A 122 0.31 8.08 2.12
N GLN A 123 -0.77 8.33 1.38
CA GLN A 123 -2.07 7.69 1.68
C GLN A 123 -2.02 6.16 1.53
N ALA A 124 -1.31 5.64 0.52
CA ALA A 124 -1.12 4.21 0.33
C ALA A 124 -0.30 3.56 1.46
N GLU A 125 0.79 4.20 1.89
CA GLU A 125 1.61 3.71 3.00
C GLU A 125 0.84 3.75 4.33
N ARG A 126 0.08 4.82 4.60
CA ARG A 126 -0.79 4.94 5.78
C ARG A 126 -1.89 3.88 5.80
N LEU A 127 -2.51 3.61 4.65
CA LEU A 127 -3.52 2.57 4.52
C LEU A 127 -2.91 1.18 4.79
N THR A 128 -1.73 0.91 4.23
CA THR A 128 -0.99 -0.33 4.44
C THR A 128 -0.64 -0.53 5.92
N ARG A 129 -0.19 0.53 6.60
CA ARG A 129 0.08 0.53 8.04
C ARG A 129 -1.18 0.25 8.86
N ALA A 130 -2.30 0.89 8.51
CA ALA A 130 -3.57 0.66 9.18
C ALA A 130 -4.07 -0.77 9.02
N GLN A 131 -4.03 -1.34 7.80
CA GLN A 131 -4.36 -2.75 7.56
C GLN A 131 -3.49 -3.68 8.43
N HIS A 132 -2.17 -3.49 8.40
CA HIS A 132 -1.26 -4.31 9.19
C HIS A 132 -1.57 -4.27 10.70
N LEU A 133 -1.84 -3.08 11.25
CA LEU A 133 -2.19 -2.95 12.67
C LEU A 133 -3.56 -3.57 12.99
N LEU A 134 -4.53 -3.50 12.07
CA LEU A 134 -5.83 -4.15 12.22
C LEU A 134 -5.72 -5.68 12.20
N GLU A 135 -4.85 -6.21 11.33
CA GLU A 135 -4.59 -7.64 11.16
C GLU A 135 -3.82 -8.23 12.37
N THR A 136 -2.80 -7.51 12.87
CA THR A 136 -1.82 -8.05 13.82
C THR A 136 -2.04 -7.65 15.28
N THR A 137 -2.84 -6.62 15.56
CA THR A 137 -2.97 -6.06 16.92
C THR A 137 -4.42 -5.96 17.42
N GLY A 138 -4.59 -5.87 18.73
CA GLY A 138 -5.87 -5.59 19.40
C GLY A 138 -6.16 -4.10 19.65
N GLN A 139 -5.36 -3.18 19.11
CA GLN A 139 -5.43 -1.75 19.42
C GLN A 139 -6.80 -1.13 19.08
N SER A 140 -7.19 -0.05 19.76
CA SER A 140 -8.41 0.70 19.40
C SER A 140 -8.27 1.34 18.02
N ILE A 141 -9.40 1.65 17.37
CA ILE A 141 -9.38 2.32 16.05
C ILE A 141 -8.73 3.71 16.14
N ASP A 142 -8.89 4.41 17.27
CA ASP A 142 -8.21 5.70 17.51
C ASP A 142 -6.70 5.53 17.61
N ALA A 143 -6.21 4.53 18.34
CA ALA A 143 -4.77 4.26 18.46
C ALA A 143 -4.15 3.91 17.09
N ILE A 144 -4.85 3.10 16.29
CA ILE A 144 -4.42 2.78 14.92
C ILE A 144 -4.40 4.03 14.04
N ALA A 145 -5.39 4.91 14.17
CA ALA A 145 -5.42 6.14 13.40
C ALA A 145 -4.22 7.05 13.70
N GLN A 146 -3.80 7.13 14.98
CA GLN A 146 -2.58 7.86 15.34
C GLN A 146 -1.33 7.18 14.76
N ALA A 147 -1.15 5.88 15.02
CA ALA A 147 0.03 5.14 14.59
C ALA A 147 0.17 5.00 13.07
N ALA A 148 -0.92 5.15 12.32
CA ALA A 148 -0.94 5.17 10.86
C ALA A 148 -0.93 6.59 10.28
N GLY A 149 -0.82 7.66 11.10
CA GLY A 149 -0.68 9.03 10.60
C GLY A 149 -1.95 9.70 10.09
N TYR A 150 -3.14 9.20 10.46
CA TYR A 150 -4.42 9.83 10.15
C TYR A 150 -4.84 10.89 11.17
N GLY A 151 -4.25 10.89 12.37
CA GLY A 151 -4.52 11.86 13.43
C GLY A 151 -5.89 11.75 14.10
N SER A 152 -6.85 11.05 13.49
CA SER A 152 -8.17 10.76 14.08
C SER A 152 -8.82 9.53 13.44
N SER A 153 -9.65 8.83 14.21
CA SER A 153 -10.42 7.71 13.65
C SER A 153 -11.44 8.14 12.59
N VAL A 154 -11.89 9.39 12.60
CA VAL A 154 -12.78 9.93 11.56
C VAL A 154 -12.05 9.96 10.21
N SER A 155 -10.84 10.53 10.17
CA SER A 155 -10.02 10.57 8.95
C SER A 155 -9.66 9.17 8.48
N LEU A 156 -9.25 8.28 9.39
CA LEU A 156 -8.99 6.88 9.05
C LEU A 156 -10.22 6.23 8.40
N ARG A 157 -11.42 6.33 8.99
CA ARG A 157 -12.64 5.74 8.43
C ARG A 157 -12.95 6.27 7.03
N GLN A 158 -12.82 7.57 6.81
CA GLN A 158 -13.06 8.18 5.49
C GLN A 158 -12.11 7.64 4.42
N HIS A 159 -10.80 7.67 4.69
CA HIS A 159 -9.80 7.19 3.73
C HIS A 159 -9.88 5.67 3.53
N PHE A 160 -10.13 4.90 4.58
CA PHE A 160 -10.22 3.45 4.52
C PHE A 160 -11.46 3.00 3.73
N ALA A 161 -12.61 3.64 3.95
CA ALA A 161 -13.83 3.38 3.17
C ALA A 161 -13.66 3.79 1.70
N GLY A 162 -13.05 4.95 1.44
CA GLY A 162 -12.78 5.40 0.08
C GLY A 162 -11.85 4.47 -0.71
N ALA A 163 -10.89 3.82 -0.03
CA ALA A 163 -9.95 2.92 -0.68
C ALA A 163 -10.45 1.47 -0.77
N LEU A 164 -11.09 0.94 0.28
CA LEU A 164 -11.42 -0.48 0.39
C LEU A 164 -12.92 -0.80 0.37
N GLY A 165 -13.79 0.21 0.33
CA GLY A 165 -15.25 0.02 0.36
C GLY A 165 -15.80 -0.52 1.68
N THR A 166 -14.99 -0.58 2.75
CA THR A 166 -15.37 -1.10 4.07
C THR A 166 -14.84 -0.23 5.20
N SER A 167 -15.33 -0.47 6.43
CA SER A 167 -14.83 0.23 7.62
C SER A 167 -13.67 -0.53 8.28
N PRO A 168 -12.74 0.14 8.98
CA PRO A 168 -11.66 -0.51 9.73
C PRO A 168 -12.15 -1.60 10.69
N SER A 169 -13.27 -1.35 11.39
CA SER A 169 -13.85 -2.31 12.34
C SER A 169 -14.43 -3.53 11.64
N ALA A 170 -15.11 -3.35 10.51
CA ALA A 170 -15.65 -4.45 9.71
C ALA A 170 -14.52 -5.29 9.12
N TYR A 171 -13.50 -4.64 8.56
CA TYR A 171 -12.28 -5.26 8.04
C TYR A 171 -11.59 -6.14 9.10
N ARG A 172 -11.40 -5.61 10.32
CA ARG A 172 -10.82 -6.38 11.42
C ARG A 172 -11.65 -7.62 11.78
N ARG A 173 -12.97 -7.47 11.83
CA ARG A 173 -13.89 -8.57 12.17
C ARG A 173 -13.82 -9.68 11.13
N GLU A 174 -13.78 -9.33 9.85
CA GLU A 174 -13.67 -10.29 8.76
C GLU A 174 -12.34 -11.05 8.81
N PHE A 175 -11.22 -10.35 9.05
CA PHE A 175 -9.91 -10.97 9.15
C PHE A 175 -9.80 -11.89 10.39
N ARG A 176 -10.35 -11.47 11.53
CA ARG A 176 -10.34 -12.30 12.76
C ARG A 176 -11.33 -13.45 12.73
N GLY A 177 -12.47 -13.29 12.04
CA GLY A 177 -13.46 -14.34 11.84
C GLY A 177 -13.03 -15.39 10.79
N ALA A 178 -12.08 -15.05 9.92
CA ALA A 178 -11.49 -15.95 8.93
C ALA A 178 -10.15 -16.59 9.38
N GLY A 179 -9.74 -16.39 10.64
CA GLY A 179 -8.55 -17.04 11.20
C GLY A 179 -8.76 -18.56 11.34
N PRO A 180 -7.71 -19.39 11.14
CA PRO A 180 -7.83 -20.84 10.97
C PRO A 180 -8.21 -21.67 12.24
N ASP A 181 -8.77 -21.06 13.29
CA ASP A 181 -9.17 -21.77 14.51
C ASP A 181 -10.45 -21.18 15.13
N ALA A 182 -11.60 -21.57 14.60
CA ALA A 182 -12.88 -21.46 15.31
C ALA A 182 -13.53 -22.86 15.35
N PRO A 183 -13.56 -23.54 16.52
CA PRO A 183 -14.26 -24.80 16.65
C PRO A 183 -15.77 -24.56 16.54
N ARG A 184 -16.45 -25.44 15.79
CA ARG A 184 -17.91 -25.51 15.70
C ARG A 184 -18.53 -26.01 17.00
#